data_AF-A0A818IS28-F1
#
_entry.id   AF-A0A818IS28-F1
#
_cell.length_a   1.000
_cell.length_b   1.000
_cell.length_c   1.000
_cell.angle_alpha   90.00
_cell.angle_beta   90.00
_cell.angle_gamma   90.00
#
_symmetry.space_group_name_H-M   'P 1'
#
loop_
_entity.id
_entity.type
_entity.pdbx_description
1 polymer ?
#
loop_
_entity_poly.entity_id
_entity_poly.type
_entity_poly.pdbx_seq_one_letter_code
_entity_poly.pdbx_strand_id
1 'polypeptide(L)'
;MINVNNILHLFDNLVRRKYPLSSHTEPSSQDHELADQLFQLFDQLLNVAELQVDNIVTLDINAYYDDDDEEYQEENKNPIFYDIDGTKYSYDTMCAVVEYAKSHSFSSLRSRYKRIKSKQHLQRIRKYVKDDGTTFQKLQRIDEFVYAELVRARESYIPMHDFDIKRLAIKKAREINLNSFTASHHWILNFKHRHHISSRKITKLMTKHHLEDRNEILKSAENFVKTVNEMIPKYTEDHILNTDQSSFK
;
A
#
# COMPACT_ATOMS: atom_id res chain seq x y z
N MET A 1 -12.53 30.38 8.75
CA MET A 1 -11.48 30.12 9.74
C MET A 1 -12.05 29.24 10.83
N ILE A 2 -11.35 28.17 11.19
CA ILE A 2 -11.73 27.34 12.33
C ILE A 2 -11.56 28.17 13.61
N ASN A 3 -12.59 28.23 14.46
CA ASN A 3 -12.53 28.92 15.73
C ASN A 3 -12.02 27.96 16.82
N VAL A 4 -10.79 28.17 17.25
CA VAL A 4 -10.09 27.33 18.24
C VAL A 4 -10.84 27.24 19.57
N ASN A 5 -11.41 28.35 20.04
CA ASN A 5 -12.15 28.38 21.31
C ASN A 5 -13.40 27.50 21.27
N ASN A 6 -14.08 27.43 20.12
CA ASN A 6 -15.24 26.55 19.96
C ASN A 6 -14.82 25.08 19.99
N ILE A 7 -13.66 24.73 19.41
CA ILE A 7 -13.15 23.36 19.44
C ILE A 7 -12.75 22.95 20.85
N LEU A 8 -12.06 23.82 21.59
CA LEU A 8 -11.68 23.53 22.97
C LEU A 8 -12.91 23.28 23.85
N HIS A 9 -13.97 24.09 23.67
CA HIS A 9 -15.24 23.87 24.37
C HIS A 9 -15.90 22.52 23.99
N LEU A 10 -15.90 22.15 22.71
CA LEU A 10 -16.44 20.85 22.27
C LEU A 10 -15.59 19.68 22.78
N PHE A 11 -14.28 19.84 22.81
CA PHE A 11 -13.36 18.84 23.33
C PHE A 11 -13.57 18.61 24.83
N ASP A 12 -13.72 19.67 25.63
CA ASP A 12 -14.05 19.56 27.06
C ASP A 12 -15.36 18.78 27.27
N ASN A 13 -16.39 19.05 26.46
CA ASN A 13 -17.65 18.31 26.52
C ASN A 13 -17.49 16.82 26.18
N LEU A 14 -16.64 16.48 25.20
CA LEU A 14 -16.36 15.09 24.83
C LEU A 14 -15.59 14.36 25.92
N VAL A 15 -14.61 15.03 26.54
CA VAL A 15 -13.81 14.49 27.65
C VAL A 15 -14.72 14.22 28.84
N ARG A 16 -15.57 15.18 29.24
CA ARG A 16 -16.55 15.00 30.32
C ARG A 16 -17.52 13.86 30.06
N ARG A 17 -17.96 13.69 28.80
CA ARG A 17 -18.86 12.59 28.41
C ARG A 17 -18.18 11.22 28.52
N LYS A 18 -16.91 11.13 28.11
CA LYS A 18 -16.17 9.87 28.06
C LYS A 18 -15.55 9.50 29.41
N TYR A 19 -15.18 10.50 30.22
CA TYR A 19 -14.51 10.35 31.50
C TYR A 19 -15.21 11.20 32.58
N PRO A 20 -16.43 10.83 32.98
CA PRO A 20 -17.25 11.63 33.91
C PRO A 20 -16.71 11.67 35.35
N LEU A 21 -15.79 10.77 35.70
CA LEU A 21 -15.21 10.65 37.05
C LEU A 21 -13.86 11.36 37.19
N SER A 22 -13.36 11.99 36.12
CA SER A 22 -12.08 12.71 36.14
C SER A 22 -12.23 14.02 36.90
N SER A 23 -11.75 14.06 38.15
CA SER A 23 -11.63 15.29 38.92
C SER A 23 -10.34 16.03 38.55
N HIS A 24 -10.41 17.36 38.49
CA HIS A 24 -9.22 18.18 38.30
C HIS A 24 -8.26 17.97 39.48
N THR A 25 -7.04 17.55 39.19
CA THR A 25 -5.92 17.47 40.14
C THR A 25 -4.78 18.36 39.64
N GLU A 26 -3.79 18.67 40.47
CA GLU A 26 -2.64 19.45 39.99
C GLU A 26 -1.92 18.69 38.87
N PRO A 27 -1.67 19.32 37.71
CA PRO A 27 -1.10 18.60 36.57
C PRO A 27 0.34 18.18 36.86
N SER A 28 0.64 16.91 36.62
CA SER A 28 1.98 16.36 36.74
C SER A 28 2.89 16.84 35.60
N SER A 29 4.21 16.61 35.73
CA SER A 29 5.16 16.91 34.64
C SER A 29 4.83 16.12 33.36
N GLN A 30 4.27 14.92 33.47
CA GLN A 30 3.85 14.11 32.32
C GLN A 30 2.59 14.68 31.66
N ASP A 31 1.68 15.26 32.44
CA ASP A 31 0.48 15.90 31.90
C ASP A 31 0.83 17.15 31.08
N HIS A 32 1.84 17.92 31.52
CA HIS A 32 2.36 19.06 30.76
C HIS A 32 3.00 18.62 29.44
N GLU A 33 3.85 17.59 29.47
CA GLU A 33 4.51 17.07 28.26
C GLU A 33 3.48 16.53 27.24
N LEU A 34 2.47 15.79 27.72
CA LEU A 34 1.40 15.29 26.87
C LEU A 34 0.54 16.42 26.30
N ALA A 35 0.24 17.45 27.11
CA ALA A 35 -0.51 18.63 26.66
C ALA A 35 0.25 19.39 25.56
N ASP A 36 1.57 19.56 25.69
CA ASP A 36 2.40 20.21 24.67
C ASP A 36 2.43 19.40 23.37
N GLN A 37 2.55 18.07 23.44
CA GLN A 37 2.49 17.20 22.26
C GLN A 37 1.12 17.27 21.56
N LEU A 38 0.03 17.26 22.34
CA LEU A 38 -1.33 17.40 21.81
C LEU A 38 -1.54 18.77 21.15
N PHE A 39 -0.98 19.83 21.74
CA PHE A 39 -1.06 21.17 21.16
C PHE A 39 -0.30 21.27 19.84
N GLN A 40 0.89 20.68 19.74
CA GLN A 40 1.65 20.65 18.48
C GLN A 40 0.90 19.90 17.36
N LEU A 41 0.29 18.77 17.68
CA LEU A 41 -0.56 18.03 16.73
C LEU A 41 -1.79 18.86 16.33
N PHE A 42 -2.41 19.56 17.28
CA PHE A 42 -3.54 20.43 17.02
C PHE A 42 -3.17 21.61 16.12
N ASP A 43 -2.02 22.25 16.35
CA ASP A 43 -1.51 23.34 15.51
C ASP A 43 -1.16 22.86 14.10
N GLN A 44 -0.56 21.67 13.96
CA GLN A 44 -0.36 21.03 12.65
C GLN A 44 -1.68 20.80 11.91
N LEU A 45 -2.73 20.31 12.60
CA LEU A 45 -4.04 20.06 11.99
C LEU A 45 -4.73 21.35 11.53
N LEU A 46 -4.57 22.44 12.27
CA LEU A 46 -5.11 23.76 11.88
C LEU A 46 -4.35 24.37 10.71
N ASN A 47 -3.02 24.20 10.67
CA ASN A 47 -2.17 24.71 9.60
C ASN A 47 -2.25 23.88 8.30
N VAL A 48 -2.84 22.69 8.34
CA VAL A 48 -3.11 21.86 7.14
C VAL A 48 -4.39 22.29 6.39
N ALA A 49 -5.16 23.24 6.95
CA ALA A 49 -6.30 23.97 6.37
C ALA A 49 -6.86 23.51 5.00
N GLU A 50 -7.32 22.25 4.91
CA GLU A 50 -8.27 21.76 3.90
C GLU A 50 -8.77 20.34 4.26
N LEU A 51 -9.16 20.12 5.52
CA LEU A 51 -9.93 18.93 5.90
C LEU A 51 -11.42 19.22 5.68
N GLN A 52 -11.97 18.75 4.55
CA GLN A 52 -13.42 18.64 4.36
C GLN A 52 -13.97 17.52 5.27
N VAL A 53 -14.57 17.92 6.39
CA VAL A 53 -15.19 17.05 7.40
C VAL A 53 -16.61 16.73 6.94
N ASP A 54 -16.81 15.80 6.00
CA ASP A 54 -18.17 15.45 5.55
C ASP A 54 -18.44 13.95 5.32
N ASN A 55 -17.54 13.01 5.66
CA ASN A 55 -17.85 11.59 5.46
C ASN A 55 -17.41 10.71 6.62
N ILE A 56 -18.24 10.67 7.66
CA ILE A 56 -18.36 9.48 8.52
C ILE A 56 -19.77 8.93 8.27
N VAL A 57 -19.86 7.93 7.39
CA VAL A 57 -21.05 7.08 7.26
C VAL A 57 -20.70 5.73 7.87
N THR A 58 -21.45 5.36 8.90
CA THR A 58 -21.44 4.04 9.54
C THR A 58 -21.85 2.97 8.53
N LEU A 59 -20.99 2.00 8.28
CA LEU A 59 -21.30 0.84 7.43
C LEU A 59 -21.61 -0.38 8.31
N ASP A 60 -22.83 -0.88 8.15
CA ASP A 60 -23.29 -2.16 8.66
C ASP A 60 -22.62 -3.30 7.89
N ILE A 61 -22.15 -4.27 8.66
CA ILE A 61 -21.31 -5.40 8.26
C ILE A 61 -22.22 -6.61 8.21
N ASN A 62 -22.46 -7.19 7.03
CA ASN A 62 -22.70 -8.63 6.85
C ASN A 62 -23.05 -8.93 5.39
N ALA A 63 -22.12 -9.56 4.65
CA ALA A 63 -22.42 -10.69 3.76
C ALA A 63 -21.16 -11.19 3.04
N TYR A 64 -20.77 -12.42 3.41
CA TYR A 64 -20.32 -13.51 2.53
C TYR A 64 -18.87 -13.63 2.01
N TYR A 65 -18.36 -14.84 2.30
CA TYR A 65 -17.20 -15.70 1.91
C TYR A 65 -16.77 -15.65 0.43
N ASP A 66 -15.65 -16.18 -0.09
CA ASP A 66 -14.59 -17.18 0.26
C ASP A 66 -13.32 -16.75 -0.53
N ASP A 67 -12.11 -16.83 0.01
CA ASP A 67 -11.09 -17.91 -0.07
C ASP A 67 -10.60 -18.24 -1.51
N ASP A 68 -9.34 -17.86 -1.78
CA ASP A 68 -8.37 -18.53 -2.66
C ASP A 68 -7.09 -17.65 -2.75
N ASP A 69 -6.04 -18.09 -2.05
CA ASP A 69 -4.67 -17.54 -2.09
C ASP A 69 -3.91 -18.20 -3.27
N GLU A 70 -3.34 -17.41 -4.18
CA GLU A 70 -2.28 -17.88 -5.11
C GLU A 70 -1.06 -16.95 -5.10
N GLU A 71 0.10 -17.59 -4.99
CA GLU A 71 1.46 -17.06 -4.83
C GLU A 71 2.05 -16.60 -6.18
N TYR A 72 2.66 -15.41 -6.25
CA TYR A 72 3.36 -14.92 -7.45
C TYR A 72 4.85 -14.69 -7.22
N GLN A 73 5.65 -15.34 -8.08
CA GLN A 73 7.11 -15.23 -8.20
C GLN A 73 7.51 -14.04 -9.08
N GLU A 74 8.64 -13.43 -8.74
CA GLU A 74 9.17 -12.16 -9.27
C GLU A 74 10.05 -12.38 -10.52
N GLU A 75 9.70 -11.82 -11.68
CA GLU A 75 10.53 -11.92 -12.89
C GLU A 75 10.99 -10.57 -13.47
N ASN A 76 12.32 -10.41 -13.46
CA ASN A 76 13.19 -9.93 -14.54
C ASN A 76 12.91 -8.56 -15.21
N LYS A 77 13.86 -7.64 -14.98
CA LYS A 77 13.99 -6.32 -15.63
C LYS A 77 14.23 -6.44 -17.14
N ASN A 78 13.16 -6.58 -17.90
CA ASN A 78 13.16 -6.43 -19.36
C ASN A 78 13.26 -4.95 -19.77
N PRO A 79 13.83 -4.64 -20.95
CA PRO A 79 13.88 -3.27 -21.48
C PRO A 79 12.46 -2.69 -21.60
N ILE A 80 12.25 -1.49 -21.04
CA ILE A 80 10.93 -0.86 -20.96
C ILE A 80 10.55 -0.32 -22.35
N PHE A 81 9.59 -0.98 -23.00
CA PHE A 81 8.97 -0.50 -24.23
C PHE A 81 7.58 0.06 -23.94
N TYR A 82 7.25 1.19 -24.56
CA TYR A 82 5.98 1.87 -24.36
C TYR A 82 5.10 1.74 -25.60
N ASP A 83 3.87 1.26 -25.41
CA ASP A 83 2.90 1.12 -26.49
C ASP A 83 2.15 2.43 -26.75
N ILE A 84 2.23 2.93 -28.00
CA ILE A 84 1.38 4.01 -28.51
C ILE A 84 0.73 3.52 -29.80
N ASP A 85 -0.61 3.41 -29.81
CA ASP A 85 -1.43 2.94 -30.93
C ASP A 85 -0.99 1.56 -31.47
N GLY A 86 -0.69 0.60 -30.59
CA GLY A 86 -0.25 -0.75 -30.95
C GLY A 86 1.20 -0.82 -31.42
N THR A 87 1.98 0.25 -31.18
CA THR A 87 3.37 0.36 -31.62
C THR A 87 4.29 0.61 -30.44
N LYS A 88 5.20 -0.34 -30.18
CA LYS A 88 6.17 -0.30 -29.08
C LYS A 88 7.37 0.60 -29.37
N TYR A 89 7.55 1.69 -28.64
CA TYR A 89 8.71 2.58 -28.76
C TYR A 89 9.53 2.57 -27.47
N SER A 90 10.85 2.74 -27.59
CA SER A 90 11.69 3.17 -26.46
C SER A 90 11.50 4.67 -26.23
N TYR A 91 11.65 5.13 -24.98
CA TYR A 91 11.56 6.56 -24.64
C TYR A 91 12.56 7.40 -25.44
N ASP A 92 13.80 6.94 -25.58
CA ASP A 92 14.85 7.62 -26.35
C ASP A 92 14.45 7.79 -27.82
N THR A 93 13.77 6.79 -28.38
CA THR A 93 13.25 6.86 -29.75
C THR A 93 12.15 7.91 -29.86
N MET A 94 11.27 8.04 -28.87
CA MET A 94 10.23 9.07 -28.86
C MET A 94 10.82 10.48 -28.75
N CYS A 95 11.83 10.68 -27.90
CA CYS A 95 12.54 11.95 -27.78
C CYS A 95 13.22 12.34 -29.10
N ALA A 96 13.93 11.41 -29.74
CA ALA A 96 14.57 11.64 -31.04
C ALA A 96 13.57 11.98 -32.15
N VAL A 97 12.38 11.37 -32.12
CA VAL A 97 11.27 11.67 -33.03
C VAL A 97 10.73 13.09 -32.81
N VAL A 98 10.49 13.48 -31.56
CA VAL A 98 9.96 14.81 -31.23
C VAL A 98 10.96 15.90 -31.61
N GLU A 99 12.25 15.69 -31.34
CA GLU A 99 13.30 16.63 -31.68
C GLU A 99 13.45 16.82 -33.19
N TYR A 100 13.49 15.72 -33.94
CA TYR A 100 13.56 15.77 -35.41
C TYR A 100 12.33 16.48 -36.02
N ALA A 101 11.15 16.28 -35.42
CA ALA A 101 9.90 16.89 -35.85
C ALA A 101 9.79 18.40 -35.53
N LYS A 102 10.74 19.00 -34.78
CA LYS A 102 10.79 20.46 -34.59
C LYS A 102 11.34 21.17 -35.83
N SER A 103 12.34 20.57 -36.49
CA SER A 103 13.06 21.20 -37.61
C SER A 103 12.68 20.66 -38.99
N HIS A 104 11.88 19.59 -39.06
CA HIS A 104 11.57 18.91 -40.33
C HIS A 104 10.07 18.76 -40.59
N SER A 105 9.72 18.72 -41.88
CA SER A 105 8.35 18.45 -42.32
C SER A 105 7.89 17.03 -41.96
N PHE A 106 6.57 16.84 -41.89
CA PHE A 106 5.99 15.52 -41.63
C PHE A 106 6.35 14.47 -42.70
N SER A 107 6.50 14.87 -43.97
CA SER A 107 6.97 13.96 -45.04
C SER A 107 8.39 13.46 -44.79
N SER A 108 9.29 14.35 -44.38
CA SER A 108 10.68 14.00 -44.03
C SER A 108 10.73 13.10 -42.79
N LEU A 109 9.91 13.41 -41.77
CA LEU A 109 9.76 12.59 -40.57
C LEU A 109 9.27 11.18 -40.91
N ARG A 110 8.23 11.05 -41.76
CA ARG A 110 7.66 9.76 -42.16
C ARG A 110 8.65 8.90 -42.95
N SER A 111 9.52 9.52 -43.75
CA SER A 111 10.59 8.82 -44.49
C SER A 111 11.60 8.17 -43.54
N ARG A 112 12.07 8.93 -42.53
CA ARG A 112 13.03 8.44 -41.54
C ARG A 112 12.40 7.48 -40.52
N TYR A 113 11.20 7.79 -40.03
CA TYR A 113 10.49 7.03 -38.99
C TYR A 113 9.21 6.41 -39.55
N LYS A 114 9.37 5.28 -40.25
CA LYS A 114 8.27 4.56 -40.92
C LYS A 114 7.13 4.14 -39.99
N ARG A 115 7.39 4.04 -38.69
CA ARG A 115 6.42 3.66 -37.66
C ARG A 115 5.39 4.75 -37.36
N ILE A 116 5.70 6.02 -37.69
CA ILE A 116 4.80 7.16 -37.48
C ILE A 116 3.90 7.32 -38.72
N LYS A 117 2.71 6.74 -38.65
CA LYS A 117 1.79 6.67 -39.80
C LYS A 117 1.00 7.96 -40.03
N SER A 118 0.70 8.72 -38.98
CA SER A 118 -0.19 9.89 -39.06
C SER A 118 0.30 11.08 -38.23
N LYS A 119 -0.15 12.29 -38.59
CA LYS A 119 0.09 13.52 -37.82
C LYS A 119 -0.51 13.43 -36.40
N GLN A 120 -1.63 12.73 -36.26
CA GLN A 120 -2.27 12.49 -34.96
C GLN A 120 -1.40 11.60 -34.06
N HIS A 121 -0.80 10.55 -34.62
CA HIS A 121 0.15 9.69 -33.90
C HIS A 121 1.37 10.49 -33.42
N LEU A 122 1.91 11.39 -34.25
CA LEU A 122 2.97 12.31 -33.84
C LEU A 122 2.54 13.25 -32.70
N GLN A 123 1.32 13.80 -32.75
CA GLN A 123 0.78 14.63 -31.67
C GLN A 123 0.67 13.85 -30.35
N ARG A 124 0.28 12.56 -30.40
CA ARG A 124 0.26 11.68 -29.23
C ARG A 124 1.66 11.44 -28.66
N ILE A 125 2.66 11.18 -29.50
CA ILE A 125 4.07 11.03 -29.07
C ILE A 125 4.57 12.33 -28.45
N ARG A 126 4.27 13.50 -29.05
CA ARG A 126 4.64 14.81 -28.48
C ARG A 126 4.01 15.02 -27.10
N LYS A 127 2.72 14.67 -26.95
CA LYS A 127 2.02 14.75 -25.67
C LYS A 127 2.65 13.79 -24.65
N TYR A 128 2.96 12.57 -25.06
CA TYR A 128 3.60 11.57 -24.21
C TYR A 128 4.97 12.04 -23.66
N VAL A 129 5.83 12.57 -24.53
CA VAL A 129 7.15 13.11 -24.13
C VAL A 129 6.99 14.33 -23.23
N LYS A 130 5.99 15.18 -23.48
CA LYS A 130 5.71 16.35 -22.63
C LYS A 130 5.19 15.96 -21.26
N ASP A 131 4.30 14.97 -21.20
CA ASP A 131 3.59 14.58 -19.98
C ASP A 131 4.33 13.47 -19.21
N ASP A 132 5.52 13.03 -19.65
CA ASP A 132 6.31 11.92 -19.08
C ASP A 132 5.53 10.61 -18.90
N GLY A 133 4.87 10.18 -19.98
CA GLY A 133 4.12 8.92 -20.01
C GLY A 133 2.63 9.09 -20.31
N THR A 134 1.94 7.96 -20.47
CA THR A 134 0.46 7.96 -20.56
C THR A 134 -0.16 8.01 -19.16
N THR A 135 -1.39 8.50 -19.07
CA THR A 135 -2.19 8.44 -17.84
C THR A 135 -2.28 7.00 -17.31
N PHE A 136 -2.43 6.01 -18.20
CA PHE A 136 -2.45 4.59 -17.83
C PHE A 136 -1.17 4.15 -17.13
N GLN A 137 0.01 4.47 -17.69
CA GLN A 137 1.29 4.12 -17.07
C GLN A 137 1.51 4.82 -15.74
N LYS A 138 1.07 6.08 -15.61
CA LYS A 138 1.13 6.80 -14.32
C LYS A 138 0.26 6.12 -13.27
N LEU A 139 -0.95 5.69 -13.65
CA LEU A 139 -1.83 4.92 -12.76
C LEU A 139 -1.20 3.58 -12.36
N GLN A 140 -0.56 2.89 -13.30
CA GLN A 140 0.15 1.64 -13.03
C GLN A 140 1.32 1.85 -12.06
N ARG A 141 2.12 2.91 -12.23
CA ARG A 141 3.20 3.25 -11.29
C ARG A 141 2.69 3.54 -9.87
N ILE A 142 1.51 4.17 -9.75
CA ILE A 142 0.86 4.39 -8.45
C ILE A 142 0.42 3.06 -7.85
N ASP A 143 -0.21 2.21 -8.66
CA ASP A 143 -0.70 0.88 -8.27
C ASP A 143 0.43 -0.01 -7.73
N GLU A 144 1.51 -0.15 -8.48
CA GLU A 144 2.70 -0.93 -8.10
C GLU A 144 3.35 -0.40 -6.81
N PHE A 145 3.47 0.93 -6.69
CA PHE A 145 4.03 1.56 -5.50
C PHE A 145 3.20 1.28 -4.24
N VAL A 146 1.89 1.44 -4.32
CA VAL A 146 0.98 1.22 -3.19
C VAL A 146 0.99 -0.26 -2.78
N TYR A 147 1.03 -1.17 -3.75
CA TYR A 147 1.13 -2.59 -3.47
C TYR A 147 2.44 -2.96 -2.76
N ALA A 148 3.58 -2.43 -3.21
CA ALA A 148 4.87 -2.67 -2.57
C ALA A 148 4.90 -2.18 -1.10
N GLU A 149 4.32 -1.01 -0.82
CA GLU A 149 4.20 -0.50 0.55
C GLU A 149 3.27 -1.37 1.42
N LEU A 150 2.22 -1.94 0.83
CA LEU A 150 1.31 -2.84 1.53
C LEU A 150 1.99 -4.18 1.88
N VAL A 151 2.82 -4.72 0.97
CA VAL A 151 3.64 -5.92 1.25
C VAL A 151 4.60 -5.66 2.41
N ARG A 152 5.31 -4.53 2.40
CA ARG A 152 6.21 -4.13 3.51
C ARG A 152 5.48 -3.98 4.84
N ALA A 153 4.27 -3.41 4.82
CA ALA A 153 3.44 -3.31 6.01
C ALA A 153 3.02 -4.68 6.53
N ARG A 154 2.66 -5.62 5.64
CA ARG A 154 2.35 -7.01 6.01
C ARG A 154 3.54 -7.72 6.64
N GLU A 155 4.73 -7.59 6.06
CA GLU A 155 5.98 -8.15 6.61
C GLU A 155 6.31 -7.56 7.98
N SER A 156 5.99 -6.28 8.18
CA SER A 156 6.17 -5.57 9.45
C SER A 156 5.01 -5.78 10.43
N TYR A 157 4.01 -6.60 10.07
CA TYR A 157 2.77 -6.83 10.86
C TYR A 157 2.00 -5.54 11.21
N ILE A 158 2.10 -4.51 10.37
CA ILE A 158 1.40 -3.23 10.52
C ILE A 158 0.06 -3.33 9.80
N PRO A 159 -1.08 -3.09 10.48
CA PRO A 159 -2.38 -3.04 9.83
C PRO A 159 -2.45 -1.82 8.91
N MET A 160 -2.89 -2.03 7.66
CA MET A 160 -3.10 -0.96 6.68
C MET A 160 -4.59 -0.89 6.32
N HIS A 161 -5.20 0.28 6.52
CA HIS A 161 -6.60 0.50 6.18
C HIS A 161 -6.75 1.13 4.79
N ASP A 162 -7.98 1.10 4.24
CA ASP A 162 -8.31 1.76 2.96
C ASP A 162 -7.92 3.26 2.97
N PHE A 163 -7.98 3.91 4.13
CA PHE A 163 -7.52 5.29 4.30
C PHE A 163 -6.01 5.44 4.06
N ASP A 164 -5.20 4.51 4.55
CA ASP A 164 -3.75 4.51 4.34
C ASP A 164 -3.39 4.24 2.88
N ILE A 165 -4.08 3.27 2.25
CA ILE A 165 -3.98 2.99 0.80
C ILE A 165 -4.27 4.26 0.01
N LYS A 166 -5.37 4.97 0.34
CA LYS A 166 -5.74 6.23 -0.28
C LYS A 166 -4.65 7.29 -0.11
N ARG A 167 -4.12 7.44 1.10
CA ARG A 167 -3.07 8.41 1.43
C ARG A 167 -1.80 8.14 0.62
N LEU A 168 -1.35 6.88 0.55
CA LEU A 168 -0.17 6.47 -0.23
C LEU A 168 -0.37 6.72 -1.72
N ALA A 169 -1.54 6.38 -2.25
CA ALA A 169 -1.86 6.57 -3.67
C ALA A 169 -1.86 8.06 -4.06
N ILE A 170 -2.47 8.92 -3.23
CA ILE A 170 -2.51 10.38 -3.45
C ILE A 170 -1.11 10.98 -3.32
N LYS A 171 -0.33 10.55 -2.32
CA LYS A 171 1.07 10.98 -2.15
C LYS A 171 1.87 10.68 -3.43
N LYS A 172 1.75 9.45 -3.96
CA LYS A 172 2.46 9.05 -5.16
C LYS A 172 1.98 9.79 -6.41
N ALA A 173 0.68 10.02 -6.54
CA ALA A 173 0.12 10.83 -7.62
C ALA A 173 0.69 12.24 -7.65
N ARG A 174 0.84 12.89 -6.48
CA ARG A 174 1.46 14.22 -6.37
C ARG A 174 2.94 14.19 -6.81
N GLU A 175 3.69 13.15 -6.42
CA GLU A 175 5.09 12.98 -6.87
C GLU A 175 5.21 12.84 -8.40
N ILE A 176 4.25 12.18 -9.07
CA ILE A 176 4.24 11.96 -10.53
C ILE A 176 3.49 13.08 -11.28
N ASN A 177 3.10 14.15 -10.58
CA ASN A 177 2.33 15.28 -11.12
C ASN A 177 0.98 14.86 -11.77
N LEU A 178 0.33 13.81 -11.25
CA LEU A 178 -1.00 13.38 -11.66
C LEU A 178 -2.08 13.96 -10.73
N ASN A 179 -2.26 15.28 -10.80
CA ASN A 179 -3.14 16.01 -9.87
C ASN A 179 -4.64 15.68 -10.03
N SER A 180 -5.05 15.09 -11.16
CA SER A 180 -6.43 14.67 -11.40
C SER A 180 -6.81 13.35 -10.70
N PHE A 181 -5.84 12.64 -10.13
CA PHE A 181 -6.08 11.37 -9.47
C PHE A 181 -6.56 11.57 -8.02
N THR A 182 -7.72 10.99 -7.69
CA THR A 182 -8.40 11.20 -6.40
C THR A 182 -8.43 9.98 -5.49
N ALA A 183 -7.83 8.85 -5.92
CA ALA A 183 -7.91 7.56 -5.23
C ALA A 183 -9.35 7.27 -4.75
N SER A 184 -10.29 7.27 -5.70
CA SER A 184 -11.71 7.08 -5.43
C SER A 184 -11.98 5.71 -4.78
N HIS A 185 -13.13 5.56 -4.12
CA HIS A 185 -13.53 4.28 -3.54
C HIS A 185 -13.52 3.15 -4.59
N HIS A 186 -13.98 3.44 -5.80
CA HIS A 186 -13.94 2.50 -6.92
C HIS A 186 -12.51 2.11 -7.31
N TRP A 187 -11.56 3.05 -7.29
CA TRP A 187 -10.15 2.74 -7.55
C TRP A 187 -9.56 1.83 -6.48
N ILE A 188 -9.86 2.09 -5.19
CA ILE A 188 -9.40 1.25 -4.06
C ILE A 188 -10.00 -0.15 -4.16
N LEU A 189 -11.29 -0.26 -4.48
CA LEU A 189 -11.96 -1.55 -4.67
C LEU A 189 -11.29 -2.36 -5.78
N ASN A 190 -11.05 -1.74 -6.93
CA ASN A 190 -10.39 -2.41 -8.05
C ASN A 190 -8.91 -2.72 -7.74
N PHE A 191 -8.21 -1.85 -6.99
CA PHE A 191 -6.86 -2.11 -6.52
C PHE A 191 -6.81 -3.36 -5.65
N LYS A 192 -7.72 -3.46 -4.67
CA LYS A 192 -7.87 -4.64 -3.82
C LYS A 192 -8.17 -5.89 -4.62
N HIS A 193 -9.10 -5.80 -5.59
CA HIS A 193 -9.43 -6.91 -6.47
C HIS A 193 -8.25 -7.36 -7.34
N ARG A 194 -7.49 -6.43 -7.92
CA ARG A 194 -6.31 -6.74 -8.75
C ARG A 194 -5.21 -7.48 -7.98
N HIS A 195 -5.05 -7.14 -6.70
CA HIS A 195 -3.97 -7.65 -5.85
C HIS A 195 -4.46 -8.69 -4.83
N HIS A 196 -5.68 -9.21 -4.98
CA HIS A 196 -6.27 -10.20 -4.07
C HIS A 196 -6.23 -9.77 -2.59
N ILE A 197 -6.44 -8.49 -2.31
CA ILE A 197 -6.44 -7.92 -0.97
C ILE A 197 -7.86 -7.91 -0.41
N SER A 198 -8.08 -8.69 0.65
CA SER A 198 -9.31 -8.63 1.43
C SER A 198 -9.13 -7.82 2.71
N SER A 199 -10.21 -7.16 3.14
CA SER A 199 -10.27 -6.55 4.46
C SER A 199 -10.45 -7.65 5.49
N ARG A 200 -9.43 -7.90 6.33
CA ARG A 200 -9.47 -8.93 7.37
C ARG A 200 -9.63 -8.29 8.75
N LYS A 201 -10.47 -8.87 9.61
CA LYS A 201 -10.56 -8.49 11.03
C LYS A 201 -9.28 -8.94 11.74
N ILE A 202 -8.71 -8.06 12.56
CA ILE A 202 -7.60 -8.44 13.44
C ILE A 202 -8.16 -9.38 14.51
N THR A 203 -7.76 -10.66 14.47
CA THR A 203 -8.23 -11.70 15.40
C THR A 203 -7.26 -11.96 16.54
N LYS A 204 -5.96 -11.72 16.33
CA LYS A 204 -4.91 -11.99 17.30
C LYS A 204 -3.95 -10.81 17.36
N LEU A 205 -3.73 -10.26 18.54
CA LEU A 205 -2.71 -9.23 18.76
C LEU A 205 -1.38 -9.95 19.08
N MET A 206 -0.36 -9.71 18.26
CA MET A 206 0.98 -10.24 18.45
C MET A 206 1.87 -9.19 19.08
N THR A 207 2.50 -9.56 20.21
CA THR A 207 3.58 -8.78 20.82
C THR A 207 4.92 -9.22 20.25
N LYS A 208 5.93 -8.35 20.36
CA LYS A 208 7.28 -8.62 19.85
C LYS A 208 7.87 -9.93 20.40
N HIS A 209 7.65 -10.23 21.68
CA HIS A 209 8.05 -11.50 22.28
C HIS A 209 7.47 -12.73 21.56
N HIS A 210 6.22 -12.66 21.09
CA HIS A 210 5.59 -13.76 20.36
C HIS A 210 6.24 -14.00 18.98
N LEU A 211 6.90 -12.99 18.39
CA LEU A 211 7.67 -13.14 17.14
C LEU A 211 9.04 -13.77 17.39
N GLU A 212 9.72 -13.36 18.48
CA GLU A 212 10.98 -13.96 18.92
C GLU A 212 10.78 -15.44 19.26
N ASP A 213 9.72 -15.74 20.05
CA ASP A 213 9.30 -17.10 20.36
C ASP A 213 9.02 -17.93 19.10
N ARG A 214 8.42 -17.35 18.04
CA ARG A 214 8.14 -18.10 16.80
C ARG A 214 9.43 -18.58 16.13
N ASN A 215 10.46 -17.73 16.07
CA ASN A 215 11.74 -18.12 15.49
C ASN A 215 12.44 -19.17 16.35
N GLU A 216 12.35 -19.04 17.68
CA GLU A 216 12.88 -20.05 18.61
C GLU A 216 12.13 -21.38 18.51
N ILE A 217 10.80 -21.35 18.39
CA ILE A 217 9.95 -22.53 18.18
C ILE A 217 10.30 -23.21 16.85
N LEU A 218 10.45 -22.45 15.76
CA LEU A 218 10.83 -23.02 14.46
C LEU A 218 12.21 -23.68 14.54
N LYS A 219 13.18 -23.01 15.15
CA LYS A 219 14.53 -23.55 15.34
C LYS A 219 14.54 -24.77 16.26
N SER A 220 13.73 -24.76 17.31
CA SER A 220 13.54 -25.89 18.22
C SER A 220 12.91 -27.08 17.49
N ALA A 221 11.90 -26.83 16.65
CA ALA A 221 11.26 -27.85 15.82
C ALA A 221 12.25 -28.46 14.81
N GLU A 222 13.03 -27.64 14.10
CA GLU A 222 14.09 -28.12 13.19
C GLU A 222 15.13 -28.96 13.92
N ASN A 223 15.59 -28.51 15.09
CA ASN A 223 16.53 -29.26 15.91
C ASN A 223 15.94 -30.59 16.41
N PHE A 224 14.66 -30.58 16.82
CA PHE A 224 13.96 -31.79 17.24
C PHE A 224 13.88 -32.80 16.10
N VAL A 225 13.42 -32.39 14.91
CA VAL A 225 13.35 -33.24 13.71
C VAL A 225 14.73 -33.81 13.37
N LYS A 226 15.76 -32.98 13.38
CA LYS A 226 17.14 -33.42 13.12
C LYS A 226 17.59 -34.48 14.14
N THR A 227 17.36 -34.22 15.43
CA THR A 227 17.74 -35.13 16.52
C THR A 227 17.00 -36.46 16.41
N VAL A 228 15.70 -36.44 16.11
CA VAL A 228 14.90 -37.65 15.91
C VAL A 228 15.39 -38.43 14.69
N ASN A 229 15.66 -37.76 13.56
CA ASN A 229 16.19 -38.41 12.36
C ASN A 229 17.58 -39.04 12.57
N GLU A 230 18.42 -38.49 13.45
CA GLU A 230 19.69 -39.09 13.85
C GLU A 230 19.51 -40.28 14.82
N MET A 231 18.40 -40.32 15.58
CA MET A 231 18.10 -41.39 16.52
C MET A 231 17.36 -42.57 15.87
N ILE A 232 16.45 -42.31 14.93
CA ILE A 232 15.64 -43.33 14.24
C ILE A 232 16.47 -44.53 13.74
N PRO A 233 17.63 -44.35 13.05
CA PRO A 233 18.42 -45.47 12.55
C PRO A 233 19.02 -46.38 13.64
N LYS A 234 19.02 -45.95 14.91
CA LYS A 234 19.55 -46.73 16.04
C LYS A 234 18.55 -47.73 16.60
N TYR A 235 17.29 -47.65 16.18
CA TYR A 235 16.21 -48.54 16.59
C TYR A 235 15.74 -49.37 15.40
N THR A 236 15.28 -50.61 15.65
CA THR A 236 14.61 -51.38 14.61
C THR A 236 13.21 -50.84 14.38
N GLU A 237 12.66 -51.02 13.17
CA GLU A 237 11.36 -50.46 12.76
C GLU A 237 10.23 -50.82 13.74
N ASP A 238 10.27 -52.02 14.31
CA ASP A 238 9.30 -52.55 15.29
C ASP A 238 9.23 -51.75 16.61
N HIS A 239 10.26 -50.93 16.89
CA HIS A 239 10.35 -50.10 18.09
C HIS A 239 10.03 -48.61 17.83
N ILE A 240 9.68 -48.25 16.60
CA ILE A 240 9.32 -46.87 16.22
C ILE A 240 7.80 -46.78 16.09
N LEU A 241 7.16 -46.22 17.11
CA LEU A 241 5.71 -46.13 17.19
C LEU A 241 5.25 -44.72 16.82
N ASN A 242 4.45 -44.60 15.75
CA ASN A 242 3.77 -43.35 15.43
C ASN A 242 2.49 -43.26 16.26
N THR A 243 2.48 -42.42 17.28
CA THR A 243 1.34 -42.23 18.18
C THR A 243 0.08 -41.72 17.49
N ASP A 244 0.17 -40.96 16.39
CA ASP A 244 -1.00 -40.49 15.64
C ASP A 244 -1.65 -41.61 14.80
N GLN A 245 -0.88 -42.64 14.44
CA GLN A 245 -1.35 -43.80 13.67
C GLN A 245 -1.62 -45.03 14.53
N SER A 246 -1.11 -45.03 15.76
CA SER A 246 -1.23 -46.13 16.70
C SER A 246 -2.37 -45.80 17.65
N SER A 247 -3.50 -46.48 17.48
CA SER A 247 -4.67 -46.35 18.36
C SER A 247 -4.41 -47.05 19.69
N PHE A 248 -3.50 -46.49 20.49
CA PHE A 248 -3.27 -46.91 21.87
C PHE A 248 -4.50 -46.49 22.69
N LYS A 249 -5.32 -47.48 23.06
CA LYS A 249 -6.46 -47.34 23.96
C LYS A 249 -6.05 -47.46 25.41
#